data_AF-A0A6N2LZS4-F1
#
_entry.id   AF-A0A6N2LZS4-F1
#
_cell.length_a   1.000
_cell.length_b   1.000
_cell.length_c   1.000
_cell.angle_alpha   90.00
_cell.angle_beta   90.00
_cell.angle_gamma   90.00
#
_symmetry.space_group_name_H-M   'P 1'
#
loop_
_entity.id
_entity.type
_entity.pdbx_description
1 polymer ?
#
loop_
_entity_poly.entity_id
_entity_poly.type
_entity_poly.pdbx_seq_one_letter_code
_entity_poly.pdbx_strand_id
1 'polypeptide(L)'
;MVRDTFVGSDGICDVLDPIQEQKATGLFQPQTHLYGQMFNYLNSMSLMCAAQLGIPDIIHNHGRPVTLPELVSALHIPPNKTSCMHRLMRMLVHSGFFATTEAVTGGGGGGGGGGEAYVLTPPSQLLVKDNTNCLSPFLSLINPAFVTPWHSLGDWFRGSEPTAFQQAYGMAFWDYNTQNPELNSLFNAAMACDSQMMNFVIKDSKPIFEGLDSIVDVGGGTGSLARIISETFPHMNCTVLEIPQVVSSLEGTENLKYVGGDMFQHIPSADAVILKLIFHGWSDEDCVKILKKCKEAISSKGKGGKVIIVDVVINEKKDEHELTETKLLFDMLMMVVAAGKERSVEEWERLFLEAGFSHYKITSLFGLRSLIEVSSLMRNGTPQHTAHATSNVGSQIVLL
;
A
#
# COMPACT_ATOMS: atom_id res chain seq x y z
N MET A 1 6.26 85.76 18.10
CA MET A 1 7.68 85.36 18.14
C MET A 1 7.72 84.03 18.88
N VAL A 2 8.04 82.85 18.34
CA VAL A 2 8.86 82.38 17.20
C VAL A 2 8.25 81.01 16.81
N ARG A 3 7.71 80.84 15.59
CA ARG A 3 8.25 80.11 14.41
C ARG A 3 8.57 78.61 14.59
N ASP A 4 7.98 77.83 13.67
CA ASP A 4 8.21 76.42 13.33
C ASP A 4 9.67 76.04 13.10
N THR A 5 10.01 74.76 13.35
CA THR A 5 10.77 73.90 12.41
C THR A 5 10.63 72.41 12.76
N PHE A 6 10.39 71.63 11.71
CA PHE A 6 10.34 70.16 11.60
C PHE A 6 11.76 69.58 11.36
N VAL A 7 11.85 68.23 11.26
CA VAL A 7 12.96 67.37 10.77
C VAL A 7 13.99 66.95 11.84
N GLY A 8 14.34 65.69 12.08
CA GLY A 8 13.92 64.40 11.50
C GLY A 8 14.45 63.27 12.39
N SER A 9 13.65 62.23 12.61
CA SER A 9 14.11 60.95 13.17
C SER A 9 14.62 60.11 12.01
N ASP A 10 15.94 60.10 11.82
CA ASP A 10 16.58 59.19 10.86
C ASP A 10 16.20 57.75 11.21
N GLY A 11 15.59 57.11 10.22
CA GLY A 11 15.23 55.71 10.26
C GLY A 11 16.49 54.86 10.38
N ILE A 12 16.53 54.04 11.42
CA ILE A 12 17.30 52.80 11.39
C ILE A 12 16.49 51.86 10.49
N CYS A 13 16.63 52.04 9.17
CA CYS A 13 16.46 50.92 8.26
C CYS A 13 17.64 50.00 8.56
N ASP A 14 17.40 48.95 9.34
CA ASP A 14 18.28 47.78 9.38
C ASP A 14 18.30 47.19 7.97
N VAL A 15 19.19 47.72 7.13
CA VAL A 15 19.60 47.07 5.90
C VAL A 15 20.42 45.89 6.36
N LEU A 16 19.75 44.74 6.53
CA LEU A 16 20.43 43.48 6.72
C LEU A 16 21.43 43.33 5.56
N ASP A 17 22.68 43.05 5.91
CA ASP A 17 23.74 42.79 4.93
C ASP A 17 23.21 41.72 3.95
N PRO A 18 23.25 41.95 2.62
CA PRO A 18 22.76 40.99 1.64
C PRO A 18 23.34 39.58 1.83
N ILE A 19 24.56 39.46 2.39
CA ILE A 19 25.20 38.18 2.72
C ILE A 19 24.54 37.51 3.94
N GLN A 20 24.08 38.29 4.93
CA GLN A 20 23.31 37.80 6.08
C GLN A 20 21.87 37.46 5.70
N GLU A 21 21.24 38.24 4.82
CA GLU A 21 19.89 37.97 4.31
C GLU A 21 19.86 36.70 3.45
N GLN A 22 20.90 36.48 2.62
CA GLN A 22 21.08 35.26 1.83
C GLN A 22 21.45 34.04 2.71
N LYS A 23 22.16 34.24 3.83
CA LYS A 23 22.37 33.18 4.84
C LYS A 23 21.10 32.84 5.61
N ALA A 24 20.29 33.83 5.98
CA ALA A 24 19.04 33.61 6.71
C ALA A 24 17.99 32.92 5.83
N THR A 25 17.78 33.40 4.60
CA THR A 25 16.90 32.75 3.61
C THR A 25 17.34 31.34 3.25
N GLY A 26 18.66 31.08 3.22
CA GLY A 26 19.22 29.74 3.03
C GLY A 26 18.92 28.74 4.15
N LEU A 27 18.54 29.19 5.35
CA LEU A 27 18.19 28.31 6.49
C LEU A 27 16.70 27.97 6.57
N PHE A 28 15.81 28.83 6.07
CA PHE A 28 14.36 28.64 6.19
C PHE A 28 13.81 27.53 5.28
N GLN A 29 14.38 27.33 4.10
CA GLN A 29 13.97 26.22 3.22
C GLN A 29 14.30 24.84 3.84
N PRO A 30 15.55 24.57 4.28
CA PRO A 30 15.86 23.36 5.04
C PRO A 30 15.04 23.19 6.32
N GLN A 31 14.77 24.28 7.06
CA GLN A 31 13.93 24.23 8.25
C GLN A 31 12.49 23.80 7.92
N THR A 32 11.92 24.35 6.85
CA THR A 32 10.58 23.98 6.39
C THR A 32 10.52 22.51 5.99
N HIS A 33 11.54 22.04 5.27
CA HIS A 33 11.64 20.62 4.92
C HIS A 33 11.73 19.72 6.16
N LEU A 34 12.57 20.07 7.14
CA LEU A 34 12.72 19.35 8.40
C LEU A 34 11.40 19.28 9.18
N TYR A 35 10.69 20.41 9.33
CA TYR A 35 9.39 20.44 10.02
C TYR A 35 8.32 19.66 9.26
N GLY A 36 8.31 19.73 7.92
CA GLY A 36 7.44 18.92 7.08
C GLY A 36 7.63 17.43 7.37
N GLN A 37 8.88 16.95 7.40
CA GLN A 37 9.18 15.56 7.72
C GLN A 37 8.77 15.18 9.16
N MET A 38 9.10 16.02 10.14
CA MET A 38 8.76 15.78 11.55
C MET A 38 7.24 15.62 11.79
N PHE A 39 6.42 16.34 11.04
CA PHE A 39 4.96 16.32 11.18
C PHE A 39 4.25 15.42 10.17
N ASN A 40 4.97 14.71 9.29
CA ASN A 40 4.36 13.96 8.20
C ASN A 40 3.40 12.85 8.69
N TYR A 41 3.66 12.27 9.86
CA TYR A 41 2.76 11.28 10.49
C TYR A 41 1.33 11.82 10.74
N LEU A 42 1.16 13.15 10.86
CA LEU A 42 -0.15 13.77 11.04
C LEU A 42 -1.05 13.55 9.81
N ASN A 43 -0.47 13.41 8.61
CA ASN A 43 -1.23 13.09 7.40
C ASN A 43 -1.85 11.70 7.51
N SER A 44 -1.05 10.70 7.88
CA SER A 44 -1.50 9.30 8.07
C SER A 44 -2.57 9.20 9.15
N MET A 45 -2.38 9.87 10.30
CA MET A 45 -3.34 9.87 11.41
C MET A 45 -4.65 10.59 11.05
N SER A 46 -4.56 11.67 10.27
CA SER A 46 -5.75 12.39 9.77
C SER A 46 -6.57 11.53 8.82
N LEU A 47 -5.90 10.80 7.92
CA LEU A 47 -6.55 9.87 6.98
C LEU A 47 -7.24 8.72 7.71
N MET A 48 -6.53 8.11 8.67
CA MET A 48 -7.10 7.06 9.51
C MET A 48 -8.32 7.55 10.27
N CYS A 49 -8.27 8.76 10.85
CA CYS A 49 -9.41 9.37 11.53
C CYS A 49 -10.61 9.56 10.60
N ALA A 50 -10.40 10.04 9.37
CA ALA A 50 -11.48 10.22 8.39
C ALA A 50 -12.16 8.89 8.02
N ALA A 51 -11.37 7.83 7.82
CA ALA A 51 -11.89 6.50 7.56
C ALA A 51 -12.66 5.93 8.75
N GLN A 52 -12.12 6.06 9.98
CA GLN A 52 -12.78 5.60 11.21
C GLN A 52 -14.11 6.31 11.47
N LEU A 53 -14.19 7.61 11.17
CA LEU A 53 -15.41 8.39 11.28
C LEU A 53 -16.42 8.08 10.15
N GLY A 54 -16.01 7.36 9.09
CA GLY A 54 -16.88 7.08 7.95
C GLY A 54 -17.14 8.30 7.07
N ILE A 55 -16.23 9.27 7.04
CA ILE A 55 -16.37 10.48 6.20
C ILE A 55 -16.53 10.14 4.72
N PRO A 56 -15.71 9.23 4.13
CA PRO A 56 -15.88 8.84 2.73
C PRO A 56 -17.27 8.26 2.44
N ASP A 57 -17.75 7.36 3.31
CA ASP A 57 -19.06 6.72 3.19
C ASP A 57 -20.19 7.76 3.26
N ILE A 58 -20.13 8.73 4.19
CA ILE A 58 -21.13 9.79 4.32
C ILE A 58 -21.22 10.63 3.06
N ILE A 59 -20.08 11.08 2.52
CA ILE A 59 -20.06 11.90 1.30
C ILE A 59 -20.56 11.08 0.10
N HIS A 60 -20.16 9.80 0.00
CA HIS A 60 -20.63 8.89 -1.04
C HIS A 60 -22.16 8.71 -1.01
N ASN A 61 -22.70 8.32 0.14
CA ASN A 61 -24.12 8.00 0.33
C ASN A 61 -25.02 9.23 0.19
N HIS A 62 -24.48 10.42 0.45
CA HIS A 62 -25.21 11.66 0.27
C HIS A 62 -25.44 12.02 -1.22
N GLY A 63 -24.62 11.49 -2.14
CA GLY A 63 -24.81 11.62 -3.59
C GLY A 63 -24.61 13.03 -4.16
N ARG A 64 -24.22 14.01 -3.34
CA ARG A 64 -23.93 15.41 -3.73
C ARG A 64 -22.85 16.00 -2.81
N PRO A 65 -22.20 17.12 -3.18
CA PRO A 65 -21.27 17.82 -2.29
C PRO A 65 -21.89 18.08 -0.91
N VAL A 66 -21.09 17.82 0.15
CA VAL A 66 -21.54 17.89 1.55
C VAL A 66 -20.88 19.08 2.24
N THR A 67 -21.68 20.00 2.76
CA THR A 67 -21.18 21.16 3.54
C THR A 67 -20.68 20.74 4.92
N LEU A 68 -19.83 21.55 5.54
CA LEU A 68 -19.34 21.27 6.90
C LEU A 68 -20.47 21.05 7.93
N PRO A 69 -21.55 21.86 7.97
CA PRO A 69 -22.67 21.61 8.89
C PRO A 69 -23.39 20.28 8.64
N GLU A 70 -23.60 19.91 7.36
CA GLU A 70 -24.19 18.62 6.99
C GLU A 70 -23.31 17.46 7.45
N LEU A 71 -21.99 17.56 7.23
CA LEU A 71 -21.03 16.53 7.65
C LEU A 71 -20.98 16.37 9.18
N VAL A 72 -20.88 17.48 9.92
CA VAL A 72 -20.87 17.49 11.39
C VAL A 72 -22.17 16.90 11.95
N SER A 73 -23.31 17.24 11.34
CA SER A 73 -24.61 16.67 11.71
C SER A 73 -24.69 15.17 11.45
N ALA A 74 -24.27 14.71 10.28
CA ALA A 74 -24.29 13.29 9.91
C ALA A 74 -23.38 12.44 10.82
N LEU A 75 -22.23 13.00 11.22
CA LEU A 75 -21.27 12.37 12.13
C LEU A 75 -21.65 12.50 13.61
N HIS A 76 -22.73 13.22 13.96
CA HIS A 76 -23.11 13.53 15.34
C HIS A 76 -21.98 14.18 16.16
N ILE A 77 -21.19 15.05 15.52
CA ILE A 77 -20.05 15.71 16.16
C ILE A 77 -20.55 16.84 17.09
N PRO A 78 -20.09 16.90 18.35
CA PRO A 78 -20.46 17.98 19.27
C PRO A 78 -20.17 19.37 18.68
N PRO A 79 -21.05 20.37 18.85
CA PRO A 79 -20.88 21.70 18.22
C PRO A 79 -19.53 22.38 18.52
N ASN A 80 -18.99 22.18 19.73
CA ASN A 80 -17.70 22.72 20.14
C ASN A 80 -16.49 22.10 19.40
N LYS A 81 -16.68 21.01 18.65
CA LYS A 81 -15.65 20.36 17.82
C LYS A 81 -15.79 20.68 16.33
N THR A 82 -16.77 21.48 15.91
CA THR A 82 -16.99 21.86 14.51
C THR A 82 -15.75 22.50 13.88
N SER A 83 -15.08 23.41 14.60
CA SER A 83 -13.85 24.05 14.12
C SER A 83 -12.69 23.07 14.00
N CYS A 84 -12.63 22.04 14.85
CA CYS A 84 -11.65 20.95 14.72
C CYS A 84 -11.92 20.08 13.50
N MET A 85 -13.19 19.75 13.22
CA MET A 85 -13.59 19.02 12.01
C MET A 85 -13.19 19.78 10.75
N HIS A 86 -13.44 21.10 10.71
CA HIS A 86 -12.99 21.95 9.61
C HIS A 86 -11.47 21.88 9.40
N ARG A 87 -10.67 21.91 10.49
CA ARG A 87 -9.20 21.80 10.38
C ARG A 87 -8.75 20.45 9.83
N LEU A 88 -9.40 19.36 10.25
CA LEU A 88 -9.14 18.01 9.74
C LEU A 88 -9.46 17.93 8.24
N MET A 89 -10.65 18.38 7.84
CA MET A 89 -11.07 18.38 6.43
C MET A 89 -10.15 19.24 5.56
N ARG A 90 -9.75 20.42 6.04
CA ARG A 90 -8.80 21.28 5.31
C ARG A 90 -7.46 20.59 5.07
N MET A 91 -6.94 19.82 6.03
CA MET A 91 -5.73 19.02 5.83
C MET A 91 -5.96 17.94 4.77
N LEU A 92 -7.05 17.18 4.88
CA LEU A 92 -7.34 16.08 3.96
C LEU A 92 -7.65 16.56 2.53
N VAL A 93 -8.20 17.77 2.38
CA VAL A 93 -8.32 18.44 1.08
C VAL A 93 -6.95 18.80 0.52
N HIS A 94 -6.07 19.38 1.34
CA HIS A 94 -4.72 19.71 0.91
C HIS A 94 -3.89 18.48 0.52
N SER A 95 -4.07 17.36 1.24
CA SER A 95 -3.47 16.06 0.92
C SER A 95 -4.13 15.34 -0.26
N GLY A 96 -5.13 15.94 -0.92
CA GLY A 96 -5.75 15.40 -2.13
C GLY A 96 -6.79 14.28 -1.91
N PHE A 97 -7.14 13.95 -0.66
CA PHE A 97 -8.19 12.96 -0.36
C PHE A 97 -9.60 13.53 -0.53
N PHE A 98 -9.79 14.83 -0.42
CA PHE A 98 -11.07 15.47 -0.74
C PHE A 98 -10.82 16.70 -1.59
N ALA A 99 -11.85 17.21 -2.23
CA ALA A 99 -11.80 18.51 -2.89
C ALA A 99 -12.94 19.38 -2.37
N THR A 100 -12.78 20.70 -2.51
CA THR A 100 -13.82 21.67 -2.17
C THR A 100 -14.50 22.19 -3.43
N THR A 101 -15.80 22.44 -3.33
CA THR A 101 -16.64 22.99 -4.40
C THR A 101 -17.68 23.93 -3.82
N GLU A 102 -18.28 24.76 -4.66
CA GLU A 102 -19.37 25.65 -4.25
C GLU A 102 -20.65 24.85 -4.01
N ALA A 103 -21.26 25.00 -2.84
CA ALA A 103 -22.58 24.43 -2.59
C ALA A 103 -23.64 25.16 -3.44
N VAL A 104 -24.28 24.42 -4.35
CA VAL A 104 -25.47 24.92 -5.06
C VAL A 104 -26.62 24.98 -4.06
N THR A 105 -26.90 26.18 -3.54
CA THR A 105 -28.10 26.41 -2.74
C THR A 105 -29.28 26.57 -3.69
N GLY A 106 -30.22 25.61 -3.65
CA GLY A 106 -31.44 25.61 -4.46
C GLY A 106 -32.48 26.64 -3.99
N GLY A 107 -32.11 27.91 -3.91
CA GLY A 107 -33.01 28.99 -3.48
C GLY A 107 -32.77 30.26 -4.28
N GLY A 108 -33.66 30.54 -5.24
CA GLY A 108 -33.69 31.81 -5.96
C GLY A 108 -33.96 32.98 -5.00
N GLY A 109 -32.90 33.66 -4.59
CA GLY A 109 -32.98 34.86 -3.77
C GLY A 109 -31.58 35.45 -3.63
N GLY A 110 -31.34 36.56 -4.32
CA GLY A 110 -30.03 37.21 -4.44
C GLY A 110 -29.34 37.45 -3.10
N GLY A 111 -28.14 36.87 -2.97
CA GLY A 111 -27.21 37.07 -1.87
C GLY A 111 -26.06 36.08 -2.04
N GLY A 112 -24.99 36.50 -2.73
CA GLY A 112 -23.84 35.66 -3.05
C GLY A 112 -23.19 35.05 -1.81
N GLY A 113 -22.99 33.73 -1.82
CA GLY A 113 -22.31 33.00 -0.75
C GLY A 113 -22.72 31.53 -0.72
N GLY A 114 -22.50 30.79 -1.82
CA GLY A 114 -22.56 29.33 -1.75
C GLY A 114 -21.50 28.85 -0.75
N GLY A 115 -21.90 28.13 0.29
CA GLY A 115 -20.97 27.61 1.29
C GLY A 115 -19.98 26.61 0.68
N GLU A 116 -18.79 26.47 1.27
CA GLU A 116 -17.83 25.45 0.88
C GLU A 116 -18.39 24.04 1.17
N ALA A 117 -18.36 23.16 0.17
CA ALA A 117 -18.77 21.76 0.29
C ALA A 117 -17.66 20.81 -0.14
N TYR A 118 -17.63 19.63 0.47
CA TYR A 118 -16.63 18.59 0.24
C TYR A 118 -17.13 17.55 -0.77
N VAL A 119 -16.24 17.11 -1.64
CA VAL A 119 -16.45 15.98 -2.57
C VAL A 119 -15.31 14.97 -2.46
N LEU A 120 -15.60 13.72 -2.82
CA LEU A 120 -14.58 12.67 -2.92
C LEU A 120 -13.65 12.93 -4.11
N THR A 121 -12.41 12.48 -3.98
CA THR A 121 -11.39 12.39 -5.05
C THR A 121 -11.10 10.91 -5.32
N PRO A 122 -10.37 10.54 -6.40
CA PRO A 122 -10.06 9.14 -6.66
C PRO A 122 -9.40 8.41 -5.47
N PRO A 123 -8.45 9.00 -4.71
CA PRO A 123 -7.93 8.38 -3.49
C PRO A 123 -8.97 8.09 -2.40
N SER A 124 -9.89 9.01 -2.09
CA SER A 124 -10.91 8.75 -1.05
C SER A 124 -12.04 7.85 -1.51
N GLN A 125 -12.28 7.72 -2.81
CA GLN A 125 -13.21 6.72 -3.34
C GLN A 125 -12.75 5.28 -3.07
N LEU A 126 -11.44 5.06 -2.89
CA LEU A 126 -10.89 3.77 -2.43
C LEU A 126 -11.22 3.49 -0.95
N LEU A 127 -11.74 4.45 -0.19
CA LEU A 127 -12.10 4.26 1.22
C LEU A 127 -13.59 4.01 1.45
N VAL A 128 -14.41 4.07 0.40
CA VAL A 128 -15.86 3.81 0.47
C VAL A 128 -16.10 2.31 0.59
N LYS A 129 -16.85 1.87 1.61
CA LYS A 129 -17.04 0.45 1.94
C LYS A 129 -17.83 -0.34 0.92
N ASP A 130 -18.78 0.30 0.24
CA ASP A 130 -19.63 -0.34 -0.77
C ASP A 130 -18.90 -0.58 -2.10
N ASN A 131 -17.67 -0.07 -2.24
CA ASN A 131 -16.87 -0.24 -3.42
C ASN A 131 -16.15 -1.61 -3.39
N THR A 132 -16.18 -2.36 -4.50
CA THR A 132 -15.55 -3.70 -4.55
C THR A 132 -14.04 -3.66 -4.31
N ASN A 133 -13.43 -2.50 -4.50
CA ASN A 133 -12.00 -2.24 -4.36
C ASN A 133 -11.70 -1.36 -3.12
N CYS A 134 -12.54 -1.43 -2.09
CA CYS A 134 -12.33 -0.70 -0.85
C CYS A 134 -11.01 -1.11 -0.19
N LEU A 135 -10.10 -0.15 -0.01
CA LEU A 135 -8.83 -0.28 0.70
C LEU A 135 -8.87 0.26 2.13
N SER A 136 -10.05 0.64 2.64
CA SER A 136 -10.16 1.12 4.03
C SER A 136 -9.59 0.16 5.08
N PRO A 137 -9.76 -1.19 4.97
CA PRO A 137 -9.12 -2.11 5.91
C PRO A 137 -7.60 -2.02 5.90
N PHE A 138 -6.97 -1.68 4.76
CA PHE A 138 -5.51 -1.56 4.64
C PHE A 138 -4.92 -0.45 5.52
N LEU A 139 -5.73 0.55 5.90
CA LEU A 139 -5.33 1.58 6.86
C LEU A 139 -5.09 1.01 8.28
N SER A 140 -5.48 -0.25 8.56
CA SER A 140 -5.12 -0.91 9.81
C SER A 140 -3.62 -1.12 10.00
N LEU A 141 -2.80 -0.96 8.95
CA LEU A 141 -1.34 -0.94 9.07
C LEU A 141 -0.81 0.30 9.82
N ILE A 142 -1.67 1.27 10.14
CA ILE A 142 -1.38 2.40 11.05
C ILE A 142 -1.74 2.04 12.51
N ASN A 143 -2.15 0.79 12.79
CA ASN A 143 -2.43 0.32 14.15
C ASN A 143 -1.19 0.48 15.06
N PRO A 144 -1.36 0.79 16.37
CA PRO A 144 -0.25 0.88 17.32
C PRO A 144 0.72 -0.31 17.29
N ALA A 145 0.25 -1.52 17.01
CA ALA A 145 1.09 -2.71 16.82
C ALA A 145 2.21 -2.47 15.79
N PHE A 146 1.93 -1.78 14.69
CA PHE A 146 2.91 -1.48 13.63
C PHE A 146 3.69 -0.18 13.86
N VAL A 147 3.12 0.79 14.60
CA VAL A 147 3.73 2.12 14.80
C VAL A 147 4.63 2.18 16.03
N THR A 148 4.28 1.48 17.12
CA THR A 148 5.07 1.49 18.36
C THR A 148 6.53 1.04 18.19
N PRO A 149 6.85 0.01 17.39
CA PRO A 149 8.24 -0.41 17.15
C PRO A 149 9.17 0.69 16.64
N TRP A 150 8.63 1.68 15.90
CA TRP A 150 9.41 2.78 15.33
C TRP A 150 10.04 3.66 16.40
N HIS A 151 9.44 3.74 17.60
CA HIS A 151 10.01 4.45 18.74
C HIS A 151 11.28 3.80 19.29
N SER A 152 11.54 2.53 18.95
CA SER A 152 12.69 1.76 19.45
C SER A 152 13.82 1.63 18.43
N LEU A 153 13.71 2.23 17.23
CA LEU A 153 14.67 2.04 16.14
C LEU A 153 16.12 2.34 16.53
N GLY A 154 16.35 3.46 17.22
CA GLY A 154 17.69 3.86 17.63
C GLY A 154 18.35 2.88 18.60
N ASP A 155 17.57 2.27 19.48
CA ASP A 155 18.06 1.26 20.41
C ASP A 155 18.21 -0.10 19.73
N TRP A 156 17.31 -0.43 18.81
CA TRP A 156 17.38 -1.63 17.99
C TRP A 156 18.63 -1.71 17.12
N PHE A 157 19.02 -0.62 16.46
CA PHE A 157 20.29 -0.58 15.72
C PHE A 157 21.54 -0.84 16.59
N ARG A 158 21.45 -0.64 17.91
CA ARG A 158 22.53 -0.92 18.86
C ARG A 158 22.39 -2.28 19.55
N GLY A 159 21.24 -2.93 19.38
CA GLY A 159 20.87 -4.19 20.03
C GLY A 159 21.21 -5.41 19.18
N SER A 160 20.68 -6.55 19.60
CA SER A 160 20.87 -7.85 18.94
C SER A 160 19.57 -8.47 18.42
N GLU A 161 18.41 -7.86 18.70
CA GLU A 161 17.13 -8.39 18.26
C GLU A 161 17.00 -8.36 16.73
N PRO A 162 16.42 -9.39 16.09
CA PRO A 162 16.31 -9.44 14.63
C PRO A 162 15.50 -8.29 14.03
N THR A 163 14.49 -7.79 14.74
CA THR A 163 13.58 -6.72 14.28
C THR A 163 13.26 -5.74 15.40
N ALA A 164 12.94 -4.50 15.03
CA ALA A 164 12.46 -3.50 15.99
C ALA A 164 11.12 -3.91 16.62
N PHE A 165 10.28 -4.66 15.91
CA PHE A 165 9.05 -5.24 16.44
C PHE A 165 9.34 -6.23 17.58
N GLN A 166 10.28 -7.15 17.38
CA GLN A 166 10.67 -8.11 18.41
C GLN A 166 11.28 -7.41 19.63
N GLN A 167 12.05 -6.34 19.44
CA GLN A 167 12.52 -5.54 20.55
C GLN A 167 11.38 -4.86 21.33
N ALA A 168 10.36 -4.36 20.65
CA ALA A 168 9.25 -3.66 21.30
C ALA A 168 8.28 -4.61 22.02
N TYR A 169 8.05 -5.80 21.48
CA TYR A 169 7.01 -6.73 21.95
C TYR A 169 7.55 -8.04 22.55
N GLY A 170 8.86 -8.28 22.48
CA GLY A 170 9.52 -9.48 23.02
C GLY A 170 9.30 -10.77 22.23
N MET A 171 8.67 -10.69 21.04
CA MET A 171 8.43 -11.83 20.15
C MET A 171 8.29 -11.37 18.69
N ALA A 172 8.46 -12.29 17.75
CA ALA A 172 8.32 -12.01 16.32
C ALA A 172 6.86 -11.65 15.95
N PHE A 173 6.69 -10.90 14.86
CA PHE A 173 5.38 -10.43 14.42
C PHE A 173 4.36 -11.56 14.21
N TRP A 174 4.74 -12.65 13.55
CA TRP A 174 3.81 -13.76 13.28
C TRP A 174 3.33 -14.47 14.55
N ASP A 175 4.21 -14.62 15.54
CA ASP A 175 3.87 -15.19 16.85
C ASP A 175 2.95 -14.23 17.64
N TYR A 176 3.26 -12.94 17.60
CA TYR A 176 2.42 -11.91 18.20
C TYR A 176 1.03 -11.87 17.57
N ASN A 177 0.95 -11.85 16.25
CA ASN A 177 -0.30 -11.84 15.51
C ASN A 177 -1.15 -13.08 15.83
N THR A 178 -0.52 -14.25 15.96
CA THR A 178 -1.18 -15.50 16.36
C THR A 178 -1.78 -15.41 17.77
N GLN A 179 -1.09 -14.76 18.71
CA GLN A 179 -1.57 -14.58 20.08
C GLN A 179 -2.60 -13.44 20.23
N ASN A 180 -2.80 -12.63 19.19
CA ASN A 180 -3.69 -11.46 19.22
C ASN A 180 -4.78 -11.56 18.12
N PRO A 181 -5.91 -12.25 18.41
CA PRO A 181 -6.96 -12.50 17.42
C PRO A 181 -7.55 -11.24 16.76
N GLU A 182 -7.63 -10.13 17.50
CA GLU A 182 -8.10 -8.85 16.96
C GLU A 182 -7.15 -8.30 15.90
N LEU A 183 -5.85 -8.28 16.19
CA LEU A 183 -4.83 -7.86 15.22
C LEU A 183 -4.79 -8.82 14.02
N ASN A 184 -4.93 -10.13 14.26
CA ASN A 184 -4.98 -11.11 13.19
C ASN A 184 -6.15 -10.87 12.24
N SER A 185 -7.34 -10.59 12.78
CA SER A 185 -8.52 -10.25 12.01
C SER A 185 -8.31 -8.98 11.18
N LEU A 186 -7.74 -7.93 11.78
CA LEU A 186 -7.42 -6.68 11.07
C LEU A 186 -6.39 -6.91 9.95
N PHE A 187 -5.32 -7.65 10.23
CA PHE A 187 -4.29 -7.98 9.25
C PHE A 187 -4.86 -8.78 8.09
N ASN A 188 -5.66 -9.81 8.36
CA ASN A 188 -6.30 -10.62 7.32
C ASN A 188 -7.28 -9.78 6.48
N ALA A 189 -8.03 -8.86 7.09
CA ALA A 189 -8.91 -7.94 6.37
C ALA A 189 -8.11 -6.98 5.46
N ALA A 190 -6.97 -6.46 5.93
CA ALA A 190 -6.07 -5.64 5.12
C ALA A 190 -5.51 -6.42 3.92
N MET A 191 -5.01 -7.65 4.14
CA MET A 191 -4.48 -8.47 3.04
C MET A 191 -5.58 -8.89 2.05
N ALA A 192 -6.79 -9.18 2.54
CA ALA A 192 -7.93 -9.49 1.70
C ALA A 192 -8.35 -8.30 0.83
N CYS A 193 -8.39 -7.08 1.38
CA CYS A 193 -8.81 -5.90 0.62
C CYS A 193 -7.78 -5.49 -0.45
N ASP A 194 -6.48 -5.56 -0.14
CA ASP A 194 -5.41 -5.38 -1.13
C ASP A 194 -5.49 -6.44 -2.25
N SER A 195 -5.92 -7.66 -1.92
CA SER A 195 -6.11 -8.71 -2.93
C SER A 195 -7.26 -8.44 -3.90
N GLN A 196 -8.26 -7.62 -3.54
CA GLN A 196 -9.34 -7.25 -4.47
C GLN A 196 -8.81 -6.43 -5.66
N MET A 197 -7.76 -5.63 -5.46
CA MET A 197 -7.09 -4.91 -6.54
C MET A 197 -6.47 -5.85 -7.58
N MET A 198 -6.16 -7.09 -7.19
CA MET A 198 -5.63 -8.09 -8.11
C MET A 198 -6.65 -8.56 -9.15
N ASN A 199 -7.94 -8.31 -8.96
CA ASN A 199 -8.95 -8.62 -9.98
C ASN A 199 -8.61 -7.99 -11.33
N PHE A 200 -8.13 -6.73 -11.33
CA PHE A 200 -7.69 -6.06 -12.56
C PHE A 200 -6.43 -6.70 -13.14
N VAL A 201 -5.43 -6.96 -12.29
CA VAL A 201 -4.16 -7.58 -12.69
C VAL A 201 -4.38 -8.96 -13.32
N ILE A 202 -5.19 -9.81 -12.69
CA ILE A 202 -5.47 -11.16 -13.17
C ILE A 202 -6.24 -11.11 -14.50
N LYS A 203 -7.18 -10.17 -14.67
CA LYS A 203 -7.91 -9.96 -15.92
C LYS A 203 -7.03 -9.47 -17.06
N ASP A 204 -6.08 -8.59 -16.80
CA ASP A 204 -5.16 -8.04 -17.80
C ASP A 204 -4.00 -9.01 -18.10
N SER A 205 -3.64 -9.86 -17.15
CA SER A 205 -2.53 -10.83 -17.25
C SER A 205 -2.98 -12.26 -17.57
N LYS A 206 -4.15 -12.42 -18.21
CA LYS A 206 -4.69 -13.74 -18.58
C LYS A 206 -3.69 -14.71 -19.23
N PRO A 207 -2.82 -14.28 -20.17
CA PRO A 207 -1.85 -15.17 -20.82
C PRO A 207 -0.90 -15.90 -19.85
N ILE A 208 -0.70 -15.38 -18.64
CA ILE A 208 0.15 -15.99 -17.62
C ILE A 208 -0.50 -17.27 -17.06
N PHE A 209 -1.83 -17.27 -16.97
CA PHE A 209 -2.65 -18.34 -16.40
C PHE A 209 -3.16 -19.33 -17.45
N GLU A 210 -3.03 -19.00 -18.74
CA GLU A 210 -3.44 -19.87 -19.84
C GLU A 210 -2.67 -21.20 -19.86
N GLY A 211 -3.42 -22.29 -20.04
CA GLY A 211 -2.90 -23.66 -20.13
C GLY A 211 -2.51 -24.29 -18.78
N LEU A 212 -2.87 -23.66 -17.66
CA LEU A 212 -2.76 -24.24 -16.32
C LEU A 212 -4.07 -24.94 -15.95
N ASP A 213 -3.99 -26.16 -15.39
CA ASP A 213 -5.14 -26.91 -14.90
C ASP A 213 -5.29 -26.78 -13.36
N SER A 214 -4.21 -26.39 -12.69
CA SER A 214 -4.12 -26.28 -11.23
C SER A 214 -3.14 -25.19 -10.77
N ILE A 215 -3.50 -24.48 -9.69
CA ILE A 215 -2.67 -23.46 -9.06
C ILE A 215 -2.74 -23.57 -7.54
N VAL A 216 -1.60 -23.36 -6.86
CA VAL A 216 -1.53 -23.26 -5.41
C VAL A 216 -1.20 -21.83 -5.00
N ASP A 217 -2.07 -21.21 -4.22
CA ASP A 217 -1.90 -19.89 -3.59
C ASP A 217 -1.28 -20.07 -2.20
N VAL A 218 0.03 -19.84 -2.10
CA VAL A 218 0.81 -20.07 -0.87
C VAL A 218 0.79 -18.82 0.00
N GLY A 219 0.40 -18.99 1.27
CA GLY A 219 0.10 -17.87 2.16
C GLY A 219 -1.12 -17.09 1.68
N GLY A 220 -2.08 -17.78 1.06
CA GLY A 220 -3.27 -17.15 0.45
C GLY A 220 -4.29 -16.59 1.43
N GLY A 221 -4.00 -16.59 2.74
CA GLY A 221 -4.89 -16.15 3.80
C GLY A 221 -6.26 -16.84 3.74
N THR A 222 -7.32 -16.03 3.72
CA THR A 222 -8.71 -16.52 3.61
C THR A 222 -9.13 -16.87 2.16
N GLY A 223 -8.19 -16.91 1.21
CA GLY A 223 -8.40 -17.33 -0.18
C GLY A 223 -9.00 -16.28 -1.10
N SER A 224 -8.84 -14.98 -0.78
CA SER A 224 -9.40 -13.89 -1.60
C SER A 224 -8.84 -13.90 -3.03
N LEU A 225 -7.52 -14.08 -3.19
CA LEU A 225 -6.88 -14.16 -4.50
C LEU A 225 -7.27 -15.43 -5.24
N ALA A 226 -7.19 -16.59 -4.58
CA ALA A 226 -7.61 -17.86 -5.15
C ALA A 226 -9.07 -17.85 -5.64
N ARG A 227 -9.97 -17.17 -4.94
CA ARG A 227 -11.38 -16.98 -5.37
C ARG A 227 -11.46 -16.18 -6.67
N ILE A 228 -10.79 -15.03 -6.74
CA ILE A 228 -10.73 -14.20 -7.97
C ILE A 228 -10.21 -15.02 -9.16
N ILE A 229 -9.17 -15.83 -8.96
CA ILE A 229 -8.62 -16.70 -9.99
C ILE A 229 -9.63 -17.77 -10.40
N SER A 230 -10.27 -18.45 -9.43
CA SER A 230 -11.26 -19.51 -9.71
C SER A 230 -12.51 -19.00 -10.44
N GLU A 231 -12.92 -17.75 -10.17
CA GLU A 231 -14.05 -17.09 -10.85
C GLU A 231 -13.66 -16.64 -12.26
N THR A 232 -12.42 -16.19 -12.44
CA THR A 232 -11.90 -15.76 -13.75
C THR A 232 -11.59 -16.95 -14.67
N PHE A 233 -11.14 -18.07 -14.10
CA PHE A 233 -10.81 -19.30 -14.80
C PHE A 233 -11.56 -20.49 -14.17
N PRO A 234 -12.85 -20.71 -14.51
CA PRO A 234 -13.68 -21.73 -13.86
C PRO A 234 -13.15 -23.17 -13.94
N HIS A 235 -12.29 -23.46 -14.93
CA HIS A 235 -11.65 -24.77 -15.12
C HIS A 235 -10.42 -24.99 -14.20
N MET A 236 -9.89 -23.93 -13.59
CA MET A 236 -8.70 -23.97 -12.77
C MET A 236 -9.00 -24.57 -11.40
N ASN A 237 -8.24 -25.59 -10.99
CA ASN A 237 -8.28 -26.06 -9.61
C ASN A 237 -7.35 -25.20 -8.74
N CYS A 238 -7.94 -24.35 -7.90
CA CYS A 238 -7.24 -23.51 -6.95
C CYS A 238 -7.10 -24.21 -5.59
N THR A 239 -5.89 -24.19 -5.02
CA THR A 239 -5.63 -24.64 -3.64
C THR A 239 -4.98 -23.50 -2.85
N VAL A 240 -5.58 -23.11 -1.74
CA VAL A 240 -4.96 -22.17 -0.79
C VAL A 240 -4.16 -22.99 0.22
N LEU A 241 -2.85 -22.75 0.29
CA LEU A 241 -1.98 -23.27 1.34
C LEU A 241 -1.77 -22.18 2.39
N GLU A 242 -2.13 -22.46 3.62
CA GLU A 242 -1.96 -21.53 4.74
C GLU A 242 -1.73 -22.29 6.05
N ILE A 243 -1.32 -21.59 7.11
CA ILE A 243 -1.20 -22.20 8.42
C ILE A 243 -2.56 -22.73 8.90
N PRO A 244 -2.61 -23.88 9.59
CA PRO A 244 -3.87 -24.55 9.92
C PRO A 244 -4.89 -23.66 10.65
N GLN A 245 -4.41 -22.79 11.54
CA GLN A 245 -5.22 -21.81 12.25
C GLN A 245 -6.10 -20.95 11.32
N VAL A 246 -5.53 -20.44 10.22
CA VAL A 246 -6.18 -19.48 9.33
C VAL A 246 -7.29 -20.13 8.50
N VAL A 247 -7.07 -21.37 8.06
CA VAL A 247 -7.96 -22.06 7.12
C VAL A 247 -8.86 -23.12 7.76
N SER A 248 -8.69 -23.43 9.05
CA SER A 248 -9.41 -24.51 9.74
C SER A 248 -10.94 -24.43 9.65
N SER A 249 -11.51 -23.22 9.57
CA SER A 249 -12.95 -22.98 9.49
C SER A 249 -13.46 -22.65 8.09
N LEU A 250 -12.60 -22.73 7.07
CA LEU A 250 -12.96 -22.34 5.70
C LEU A 250 -13.40 -23.56 4.88
N GLU A 251 -14.57 -23.44 4.27
CA GLU A 251 -15.09 -24.45 3.36
C GLU A 251 -14.76 -24.08 1.91
N GLY A 252 -14.29 -25.08 1.16
CA GLY A 252 -13.99 -24.93 -0.26
C GLY A 252 -15.23 -25.01 -1.15
N THR A 253 -15.01 -24.81 -2.44
CA THR A 253 -15.96 -25.09 -3.51
C THR A 253 -15.46 -26.29 -4.34
N GLU A 254 -16.13 -26.60 -5.45
CA GLU A 254 -15.69 -27.66 -6.37
C GLU A 254 -14.24 -27.43 -6.88
N ASN A 255 -13.90 -26.18 -7.20
CA ASN A 255 -12.62 -25.78 -7.79
C ASN A 255 -11.73 -24.93 -6.87
N LEU A 256 -12.12 -24.69 -5.61
CA LEU A 256 -11.32 -24.00 -4.60
C LEU A 256 -11.21 -24.85 -3.34
N LYS A 257 -9.98 -25.19 -2.94
CA LYS A 257 -9.71 -25.98 -1.72
C LYS A 257 -8.79 -25.24 -0.77
N TYR A 258 -8.91 -25.55 0.50
CA TYR A 258 -8.04 -25.03 1.56
C TYR A 258 -7.21 -26.15 2.17
N VAL A 259 -5.91 -25.91 2.35
CA VAL A 259 -4.96 -26.87 2.91
C VAL A 259 -4.19 -26.17 4.03
N GLY A 260 -4.34 -26.69 5.25
CA GLY A 260 -3.54 -26.30 6.40
C GLY A 260 -2.15 -26.93 6.33
N GLY A 261 -1.08 -26.14 6.37
CA GLY A 261 0.29 -26.65 6.30
C GLY A 261 1.36 -25.59 6.50
N ASP A 262 2.61 -26.01 6.36
CA ASP A 262 3.79 -25.15 6.44
C ASP A 262 4.53 -25.17 5.09
N MET A 263 4.61 -23.99 4.46
CA MET A 263 5.27 -23.80 3.17
C MET A 263 6.77 -24.10 3.18
N PHE A 264 7.43 -24.05 4.35
CA PHE A 264 8.83 -24.46 4.49
C PHE A 264 9.00 -25.98 4.43
N GLN A 265 7.94 -26.74 4.74
CA GLN A 265 7.96 -28.20 4.74
C GLN A 265 7.49 -28.76 3.40
N HIS A 266 6.27 -28.40 2.99
CA HIS A 266 5.62 -28.96 1.82
C HIS A 266 4.63 -27.98 1.19
N ILE A 267 4.74 -27.82 -0.14
CA ILE A 267 3.78 -27.09 -0.96
C ILE A 267 3.09 -28.13 -1.87
N PRO A 268 1.74 -28.20 -1.90
CA PRO A 268 1.02 -29.12 -2.77
C PRO A 268 1.41 -28.99 -4.25
N SER A 269 1.44 -30.11 -4.96
CA SER A 269 1.74 -30.15 -6.38
C SER A 269 0.68 -29.47 -7.24
N ALA A 270 1.10 -28.57 -8.13
CA ALA A 270 0.24 -27.87 -9.09
C ALA A 270 1.03 -27.46 -10.34
N ASP A 271 0.33 -27.04 -11.40
CA ASP A 271 0.99 -26.55 -12.61
C ASP A 271 1.64 -25.17 -12.40
N ALA A 272 1.09 -24.38 -11.46
CA ALA A 272 1.72 -23.17 -10.96
C ALA A 272 1.59 -23.00 -9.44
N VAL A 273 2.54 -22.29 -8.88
CA VAL A 273 2.47 -21.76 -7.50
C VAL A 273 2.41 -20.25 -7.59
N ILE A 274 1.47 -19.61 -6.89
CA ILE A 274 1.39 -18.16 -6.75
C ILE A 274 1.69 -17.74 -5.31
N LEU A 275 2.53 -16.72 -5.15
CA LEU A 275 2.87 -16.11 -3.87
C LEU A 275 2.66 -14.61 -3.97
N LYS A 276 1.70 -14.08 -3.21
CA LYS A 276 1.42 -12.64 -3.15
C LYS A 276 1.82 -12.11 -1.78
N LEU A 277 2.73 -11.13 -1.74
CA LEU A 277 3.19 -10.51 -0.49
C LEU A 277 3.67 -11.54 0.54
N ILE A 278 4.45 -12.51 0.06
CA ILE A 278 5.05 -13.54 0.92
C ILE A 278 6.50 -13.20 1.17
N PHE A 279 7.30 -13.15 0.10
CA PHE A 279 8.77 -13.04 0.20
C PHE A 279 9.24 -11.73 0.85
N HIS A 280 8.49 -10.64 0.73
CA HIS A 280 8.82 -9.40 1.44
C HIS A 280 8.82 -9.52 2.98
N GLY A 281 8.17 -10.55 3.54
CA GLY A 281 8.16 -10.83 4.97
C GLY A 281 9.30 -11.74 5.46
N TRP A 282 10.16 -12.22 4.56
CA TRP A 282 11.19 -13.23 4.86
C TRP A 282 12.59 -12.80 4.43
N SER A 283 13.59 -13.32 5.14
CA SER A 283 15.00 -13.13 4.80
C SER A 283 15.34 -13.79 3.45
N ASP A 284 16.47 -13.42 2.85
CA ASP A 284 16.90 -14.00 1.57
C ASP A 284 17.08 -15.52 1.66
N GLU A 285 17.62 -16.02 2.78
CA GLU A 285 17.82 -17.45 3.03
C GLU A 285 16.48 -18.21 3.09
N ASP A 286 15.49 -17.64 3.76
CA ASP A 286 14.15 -18.24 3.87
C ASP A 286 13.39 -18.16 2.54
N CYS A 287 13.53 -17.06 1.79
CA CYS A 287 13.03 -16.94 0.42
C CYS A 287 13.58 -18.06 -0.48
N VAL A 288 14.88 -18.35 -0.43
CA VAL A 288 15.49 -19.44 -1.20
C VAL A 288 14.92 -20.81 -0.80
N LYS A 289 14.66 -21.06 0.49
CA LYS A 289 14.03 -22.31 0.95
C LYS A 289 12.62 -22.45 0.40
N ILE A 290 11.80 -21.38 0.48
CA ILE A 290 10.43 -21.36 -0.04
C ILE A 290 10.44 -21.56 -1.57
N LEU A 291 11.32 -20.88 -2.30
CA LEU A 291 11.46 -21.03 -3.76
C LEU A 291 11.84 -22.46 -4.15
N LYS A 292 12.72 -23.13 -3.39
CA LYS A 292 13.03 -24.56 -3.60
C LYS A 292 11.81 -25.45 -3.41
N LYS A 293 10.96 -25.17 -2.41
CA LYS A 293 9.69 -25.87 -2.22
C LYS A 293 8.70 -25.62 -3.36
N CYS A 294 8.65 -24.39 -3.86
CA CYS A 294 7.83 -24.06 -5.03
C CYS A 294 8.31 -24.85 -6.26
N LYS A 295 9.64 -24.96 -6.45
CA LYS A 295 10.24 -25.75 -7.53
C LYS A 295 9.90 -27.24 -7.44
N GLU A 296 9.94 -27.82 -6.25
CA GLU A 296 9.50 -29.20 -5.99
C GLU A 296 8.03 -29.40 -6.39
N ALA A 297 7.15 -28.48 -5.96
CA ALA A 297 5.72 -28.53 -6.26
C ALA A 297 5.42 -28.54 -7.76
N ILE A 298 6.05 -27.64 -8.53
CA ILE A 298 5.80 -27.51 -9.98
C ILE A 298 6.48 -28.60 -10.84
N SER A 299 7.55 -29.22 -10.35
CA SER A 299 8.29 -30.25 -11.11
C SER A 299 7.56 -31.59 -11.16
N SER A 300 6.71 -31.85 -10.16
CA SER A 300 6.00 -33.12 -9.98
C SER A 300 5.04 -33.50 -11.12
N LYS A 301 4.67 -32.55 -11.99
CA LYS A 301 3.68 -32.74 -13.07
C LYS A 301 4.30 -33.01 -14.44
N GLY A 302 5.63 -32.96 -14.60
CA GLY A 302 6.34 -33.24 -15.86
C GLY A 302 6.10 -32.25 -17.01
N LYS A 303 5.08 -31.38 -16.91
CA LYS A 303 4.88 -30.19 -17.74
C LYS A 303 5.73 -29.04 -17.18
N GLY A 304 6.23 -28.14 -18.03
CA GLY A 304 6.99 -26.97 -17.58
C GLY A 304 6.13 -25.99 -16.76
N GLY A 305 6.06 -26.23 -15.45
CA GLY A 305 5.34 -25.38 -14.50
C GLY A 305 6.07 -24.08 -14.19
N LYS A 306 5.41 -23.17 -13.48
CA LYS A 306 5.93 -21.83 -13.17
C LYS A 306 5.60 -21.39 -11.74
N VAL A 307 6.44 -20.55 -11.18
CA VAL A 307 6.14 -19.78 -9.98
C VAL A 307 5.73 -18.37 -10.41
N ILE A 308 4.63 -17.86 -9.86
CA ILE A 308 4.12 -16.51 -10.08
C ILE A 308 4.27 -15.77 -8.75
N ILE A 309 4.96 -14.64 -8.76
CA ILE A 309 5.20 -13.84 -7.57
C ILE A 309 4.57 -12.48 -7.80
N VAL A 310 3.80 -12.01 -6.80
CA VAL A 310 3.24 -10.66 -6.79
C VAL A 310 3.81 -9.95 -5.58
N ASP A 311 4.81 -9.11 -5.82
CA ASP A 311 5.56 -8.44 -4.75
C ASP A 311 6.16 -7.11 -5.25
N VAL A 312 6.74 -6.31 -4.35
CA VAL A 312 7.41 -5.07 -4.78
C VAL A 312 8.73 -5.38 -5.47
N VAL A 313 9.01 -4.61 -6.51
CA VAL A 313 10.33 -4.55 -7.15
C VAL A 313 10.76 -3.09 -7.15
N ILE A 314 11.83 -2.79 -6.43
CA ILE A 314 12.39 -1.43 -6.38
C ILE A 314 13.22 -1.19 -7.64
N ASN A 315 12.91 -0.12 -8.38
CA ASN A 315 13.69 0.31 -9.52
C ASN A 315 13.84 1.84 -9.55
N GLU A 316 14.69 2.37 -8.67
CA GLU A 316 14.95 3.82 -8.51
C GLU A 316 15.31 4.54 -9.82
N LYS A 317 15.81 3.81 -10.83
CA LYS A 317 16.18 4.39 -12.14
C LYS A 317 15.00 4.56 -13.08
N LYS A 318 13.92 3.81 -12.90
CA LYS A 318 12.77 3.78 -13.82
C LYS A 318 11.47 4.23 -13.17
N ASP A 319 11.33 4.01 -11.87
CA ASP A 319 10.14 4.40 -11.12
C ASP A 319 10.07 5.92 -10.99
N GLU A 320 8.86 6.47 -10.99
CA GLU A 320 8.64 7.87 -10.64
C GLU A 320 8.98 8.13 -9.17
N HIS A 321 9.28 9.38 -8.82
CA HIS A 321 9.73 9.74 -7.46
C HIS A 321 8.75 9.29 -6.38
N GLU A 322 7.46 9.61 -6.51
CA GLU A 322 6.42 9.25 -5.54
C GLU A 322 6.26 7.73 -5.40
N LEU A 323 6.33 7.00 -6.52
CA LEU A 323 6.28 5.55 -6.52
C LEU A 323 7.49 4.95 -5.79
N THR A 324 8.69 5.47 -6.07
CA THR A 324 9.93 5.05 -5.42
C THR A 324 9.87 5.31 -3.91
N GLU A 325 9.45 6.51 -3.51
CA GLU A 325 9.29 6.88 -2.10
C GLU A 325 8.34 5.91 -1.38
N THR A 326 7.19 5.59 -2.00
CA THR A 326 6.24 4.66 -1.42
C THR A 326 6.80 3.23 -1.30
N LYS A 327 7.56 2.75 -2.30
CA LYS A 327 8.24 1.44 -2.22
C LYS A 327 9.28 1.39 -1.11
N LEU A 328 10.04 2.48 -0.90
CA LEU A 328 11.00 2.59 0.19
C LEU A 328 10.33 2.65 1.57
N LEU A 329 9.14 3.27 1.68
CA LEU A 329 8.35 3.22 2.91
C LEU A 329 7.88 1.80 3.24
N PHE A 330 7.51 1.00 2.22
CA PHE A 330 7.21 -0.42 2.39
C PHE A 330 8.45 -1.22 2.82
N ASP A 331 9.62 -0.94 2.24
CA ASP A 331 10.88 -1.57 2.65
C ASP A 331 11.21 -1.31 4.12
N MET A 332 11.10 -0.05 4.54
CA MET A 332 11.28 0.33 5.94
C MET A 332 10.27 -0.36 6.86
N LEU A 333 9.01 -0.49 6.44
CA LEU A 333 8.00 -1.24 7.18
C LEU A 333 8.41 -2.71 7.35
N MET A 334 8.91 -3.35 6.29
CA MET A 334 9.38 -4.73 6.36
C MET A 334 10.57 -4.87 7.29
N MET A 335 11.56 -3.97 7.25
CA MET A 335 12.70 -3.95 8.18
C MET A 335 12.28 -3.83 9.65
N VAL A 336 11.26 -3.01 9.94
CA VAL A 336 10.77 -2.78 11.31
C VAL A 336 9.98 -3.97 11.84
N VAL A 337 9.09 -4.53 11.01
CA VAL A 337 8.05 -5.47 11.44
C VAL A 337 8.45 -6.93 11.24
N ALA A 338 9.19 -7.22 10.19
CA ALA A 338 9.56 -8.56 9.76
C ALA A 338 11.07 -8.68 9.50
N ALA A 339 11.56 -9.90 9.28
CA ALA A 339 12.96 -10.13 8.90
C ALA A 339 13.18 -10.00 7.38
N GLY A 340 12.24 -9.38 6.66
CA GLY A 340 12.23 -9.27 5.21
C GLY A 340 12.56 -7.87 4.72
N LYS A 341 12.36 -7.67 3.41
CA LYS A 341 12.67 -6.43 2.67
C LYS A 341 11.95 -6.41 1.33
N GLU A 342 11.76 -5.21 0.79
CA GLU A 342 11.37 -5.03 -0.61
C GLU A 342 12.64 -5.04 -1.48
N ARG A 343 12.63 -5.82 -2.56
CA ARG A 343 13.86 -6.19 -3.28
C ARG A 343 14.03 -5.45 -4.59
N SER A 344 15.29 -5.20 -4.97
CA SER A 344 15.62 -4.74 -6.32
C SER A 344 15.50 -5.87 -7.35
N VAL A 345 15.57 -5.53 -8.65
CA VAL A 345 15.61 -6.52 -9.74
C VAL A 345 16.78 -7.49 -9.57
N GLU A 346 17.96 -6.98 -9.22
CA GLU A 346 19.19 -7.75 -9.07
C GLU A 346 19.12 -8.70 -7.86
N GLU A 347 18.48 -8.27 -6.77
CA GLU A 347 18.27 -9.12 -5.61
C GLU A 347 17.27 -10.25 -5.90
N TRP A 348 16.18 -9.95 -6.61
CA TRP A 348 15.25 -10.97 -7.09
C TRP A 348 15.93 -12.01 -7.98
N GLU A 349 16.74 -11.57 -8.95
CA GLU A 349 17.51 -12.46 -9.82
C GLU A 349 18.42 -13.39 -9.02
N ARG A 350 19.14 -12.85 -8.01
CA ARG A 350 20.00 -13.66 -7.15
C ARG A 350 19.21 -14.78 -6.45
N LEU A 351 18.04 -14.47 -5.88
CA LEU A 351 17.19 -15.47 -5.21
C LEU A 351 16.77 -16.58 -6.17
N PHE A 352 16.36 -16.23 -7.39
CA PHE A 352 15.92 -17.21 -8.37
C PHE A 352 17.05 -18.16 -8.78
N LEU A 353 18.24 -17.61 -9.05
CA LEU A 353 19.43 -18.40 -9.40
C LEU A 353 19.85 -19.33 -8.25
N GLU A 354 19.86 -18.85 -7.01
CA GLU A 354 20.23 -19.64 -5.84
C GLU A 354 19.20 -20.75 -5.53
N ALA A 355 17.93 -20.51 -5.81
CA ALA A 355 16.88 -21.52 -5.77
C ALA A 355 16.92 -22.51 -6.97
N GLY A 356 17.81 -22.27 -7.94
CA GLY A 356 18.04 -23.12 -9.11
C GLY A 356 17.04 -22.91 -10.24
N PHE A 357 16.34 -21.78 -10.29
CA PHE A 357 15.60 -21.37 -11.47
C PHE A 357 16.56 -20.78 -12.50
N SER A 358 16.20 -20.89 -13.78
CA SER A 358 17.04 -20.47 -14.90
C SER A 358 16.44 -19.33 -15.71
N HIS A 359 15.14 -19.08 -15.57
CA HIS A 359 14.42 -18.06 -16.32
C HIS A 359 13.47 -17.32 -15.41
N TYR A 360 13.41 -16.01 -15.60
CA TYR A 360 12.42 -15.16 -14.95
C TYR A 360 11.99 -14.02 -15.88
N LYS A 361 10.80 -13.49 -15.64
CA LYS A 361 10.27 -12.29 -16.31
C LYS A 361 9.60 -11.41 -15.28
N ILE A 362 10.08 -10.18 -15.11
CA ILE A 362 9.47 -9.17 -14.25
C ILE A 362 8.63 -8.25 -15.13
N THR A 363 7.35 -8.14 -14.81
CA THR A 363 6.41 -7.20 -15.43
C THR A 363 5.95 -6.23 -14.34
N SER A 364 6.29 -4.95 -14.49
CA SER A 364 5.74 -3.91 -13.62
C SER A 364 4.22 -3.87 -13.82
N LEU A 365 3.47 -4.03 -12.73
CA LEU A 365 2.02 -3.83 -12.74
C LEU A 365 1.71 -2.35 -12.53
N PHE A 366 0.44 -1.98 -12.66
CA PHE A 366 -0.02 -0.67 -12.20
C PHE A 366 0.19 -0.55 -10.68
N GLY A 367 0.79 0.55 -10.24
CA GLY A 367 1.02 0.85 -8.82
C GLY A 367 2.29 0.22 -8.24
N LEU A 368 2.21 -0.23 -6.98
CA LEU A 368 3.38 -0.61 -6.17
C LEU A 368 3.98 -1.99 -6.50
N ARG A 369 3.17 -2.89 -7.05
CA ARG A 369 3.55 -4.30 -7.19
C ARG A 369 4.10 -4.59 -8.58
N SER A 370 4.88 -5.65 -8.68
CA SER A 370 5.26 -6.29 -9.93
C SER A 370 4.75 -7.72 -9.95
N LEU A 371 4.56 -8.24 -11.16
CA LEU A 371 4.32 -9.65 -11.39
C LEU A 371 5.59 -10.27 -11.92
N ILE A 372 6.06 -11.32 -11.26
CA ILE A 372 7.27 -12.04 -11.62
C ILE A 372 6.92 -13.47 -11.96
N GLU A 373 7.21 -13.89 -13.19
CA GLU A 373 7.13 -15.30 -13.60
C GLU A 373 8.52 -15.92 -13.45
N VAL A 374 8.62 -17.10 -12.85
CA VAL A 374 9.87 -17.83 -12.65
C VAL A 374 9.71 -19.28 -13.12
N SER A 375 10.65 -19.79 -13.91
CA SER A 375 10.59 -21.16 -14.44
C SER A 375 11.98 -21.83 -14.56
N SER A 376 11.98 -23.16 -14.62
CA SER A 376 13.20 -23.97 -14.81
C SER A 376 13.49 -24.31 -16.28
N LEU A 377 12.51 -24.11 -17.17
CA LEU A 377 12.60 -24.41 -18.60
C LEU A 377 12.12 -23.20 -19.42
N MET A 378 12.76 -22.97 -20.57
CA MET A 378 12.29 -22.04 -21.60
C MET A 378 10.96 -22.52 -22.16
N ARG A 379 9.90 -21.69 -22.11
CA ARG A 379 8.78 -21.86 -23.05
C ARG A 379 9.28 -21.40 -24.42
N ASN A 380 9.20 -22.28 -25.42
CA ASN A 380 9.49 -21.92 -26.82
C ASN A 380 8.67 -20.68 -27.19
N GLY A 381 9.31 -19.54 -27.44
CA GLY A 381 8.59 -18.38 -27.98
C GLY A 381 9.20 -16.99 -27.80
N THR A 382 10.08 -16.74 -26.83
CA THR A 382 10.68 -15.39 -26.67
C THR A 382 12.04 -15.47 -26.00
N PRO A 383 13.16 -15.16 -26.69
CA PRO A 383 14.38 -14.77 -25.99
C PRO A 383 14.20 -13.33 -25.51
N GLN A 384 14.57 -13.06 -24.25
CA GLN A 384 15.22 -11.81 -23.89
C GLN A 384 15.57 -11.77 -22.39
N HIS A 385 16.88 -11.68 -22.10
CA HIS A 385 17.35 -10.83 -21.01
C HIS A 385 17.01 -9.37 -21.38
N THR A 386 15.76 -8.95 -21.23
CA THR A 386 15.39 -7.53 -21.28
C THR A 386 14.22 -7.26 -20.33
N ALA A 387 14.45 -6.37 -19.37
CA ALA A 387 13.39 -5.65 -18.70
C ALA A 387 12.71 -4.68 -19.70
N HIS A 388 11.82 -5.19 -20.55
CA HIS A 388 10.94 -4.36 -21.38
C HIS A 388 9.58 -4.21 -20.67
N ALA A 389 9.37 -3.02 -20.11
CA ALA A 389 8.05 -2.54 -19.74
C ALA A 389 7.33 -2.08 -21.01
N THR A 390 6.20 -2.69 -21.33
CA THR A 390 5.27 -2.14 -22.32
C THR A 390 4.42 -1.07 -21.62
N SER A 391 4.82 0.20 -21.75
CA SER A 391 3.91 1.32 -21.50
C SER A 391 3.12 1.60 -22.78
N ASN A 392 1.84 1.26 -22.81
CA ASN A 392 0.92 1.85 -23.78
C ASN A 392 -0.55 1.66 -23.35
N VAL A 393 -1.12 2.66 -22.70
CA VAL A 393 -2.44 3.19 -23.06
C VAL A 393 -2.36 4.70 -22.86
N GLY A 394 -2.48 5.43 -23.97
CA GLY A 394 -2.31 6.88 -24.01
C GLY A 394 -3.46 7.63 -23.32
N SER A 395 -3.09 8.55 -22.45
CA SER A 395 -3.95 9.67 -22.04
C SER A 395 -4.05 10.67 -23.19
N GLN A 396 -5.05 10.52 -24.04
CA GLN A 396 -5.57 11.66 -24.80
C GLN A 396 -6.60 12.37 -23.92
N ILE A 397 -6.11 13.36 -23.18
CA ILE A 397 -6.92 14.47 -22.68
C ILE A 397 -7.23 15.33 -23.92
N VAL A 398 -8.45 15.24 -24.43
CA VAL A 398 -9.00 16.27 -25.31
C VAL A 398 -9.73 17.24 -24.41
N LEU A 399 -9.18 18.45 -24.30
CA LEU A 399 -9.89 19.64 -23.84
C LEU A 399 -11.19 19.80 -24.64
N LEU A 400 -12.32 19.84 -23.94
CA LEU A 400 -13.42 20.79 -24.13
C LEU A 400 -14.23 20.90 -22.83
#